data_AF-A0A3M1RLN8-F1
#
_entry.id   AF-A0A3M1RLN8-F1
#
_cell.length_a   1.000
_cell.length_b   1.000
_cell.length_c   1.000
_cell.angle_alpha   90.00
_cell.angle_beta   90.00
_cell.angle_gamma   90.00
#
_symmetry.space_group_name_H-M   'P 1'
#
loop_
_entity.id
_entity.type
_entity.pdbx_description
1 polymer ?
#
loop_
_entity_poly.entity_id
_entity_poly.type
_entity_poly.pdbx_seq_one_letter_code
_entity_poly.pdbx_strand_id
1 'polypeptide(L)'
;MVGAPRGGREMRRRQPPVGKERMGEGKNKEEGRKPRKKAKPAGRDKRQERSLATDKKGQEPQSEVIEQVARRALCLTTAEVYLQQYPLFCLTPNKPTDTRITYTEHYREAGVSVTRTWSVYTHPEFGWPGEHEAEVWRALEHIIHLRQAAGKLENPITTSFAEIRKYMSGKGYGGTDVERIKHSLGCLGSTKVENNLYCYDSGKTNQCAAFTVIASLAYLTKELPDGREIIDRVRIELPDELFESICNRHVRPLDKGFRDGLRHWLARRLYELLGVKFYALRRKRQPYRTRYLRLCGFLGSKPQPRLSWAKRILGRAHQELLKVGFLEQVEWHEVMGEKRDWVLSYWPGPVARREWSKEYWLEEDVLELLAVERLPEIELEPVWVEELRDDEGAIEGEVVSDCPEEEPSGHELEVSGTPPVLPPQQDEAEEAEEAYARMAVQAFEQATGRHRRLAGLSKAERKCLAQWREAGVEARDILKGVELAQKEAKSWSGGGGGKIVSLAYVRGQVLDESRERQKQDALDESLYRVALERRTQEAEELEGEVWRKFLESGREEERCYREALVEEISLVEAKEGAEVVFVCKHSRAAKELRSWWCKELEEVCGREVLILSPREWVRRVTGGGARR
;
A
#
# COMPACT_ATOMS: atom_id res chain seq x y z
N MET A 1 -57.33 30.05 -27.89
CA MET A 1 -56.87 30.58 -29.18
C MET A 1 -55.66 29.76 -29.62
N VAL A 2 -55.61 29.43 -30.92
CA VAL A 2 -54.45 29.43 -31.86
C VAL A 2 -53.03 29.29 -31.26
N GLY A 3 -52.13 28.43 -31.75
CA GLY A 3 -52.19 27.48 -32.88
C GLY A 3 -50.83 26.79 -33.13
N ALA A 4 -50.79 25.76 -33.98
CA ALA A 4 -49.56 25.01 -34.33
C ALA A 4 -48.66 25.73 -35.36
N PRO A 5 -47.41 25.28 -35.56
CA PRO A 5 -47.10 24.43 -36.74
C PRO A 5 -46.22 23.21 -36.37
N ARG A 6 -46.44 21.99 -36.91
CA ARG A 6 -46.23 21.50 -38.31
C ARG A 6 -44.76 21.53 -38.79
N GLY A 7 -44.23 20.35 -39.12
CA GLY A 7 -42.95 20.21 -39.85
C GLY A 7 -42.36 18.80 -39.84
N GLY A 8 -42.99 17.83 -40.52
CA GLY A 8 -42.44 16.47 -40.63
C GLY A 8 -41.55 16.27 -41.86
N ARG A 9 -40.65 15.28 -41.81
CA ARG A 9 -40.15 14.63 -43.03
C ARG A 9 -39.75 13.17 -42.78
N GLU A 10 -40.50 12.29 -43.43
CA GLU A 10 -40.26 10.86 -43.56
C GLU A 10 -39.36 10.60 -44.78
N MET A 11 -38.35 9.73 -44.68
CA MET A 11 -37.64 9.21 -45.85
C MET A 11 -37.39 7.71 -45.77
N ARG A 12 -37.52 7.07 -46.93
CA ARG A 12 -37.67 5.62 -47.12
C ARG A 12 -36.34 4.87 -47.20
N ARG A 13 -36.41 3.62 -46.72
CA ARG A 13 -35.72 2.41 -47.22
C ARG A 13 -34.89 2.56 -48.51
N ARG A 14 -33.63 2.08 -48.48
CA ARG A 14 -33.01 1.33 -49.58
C ARG A 14 -32.09 0.21 -49.04
N GLN A 15 -32.40 -1.04 -49.38
CA GLN A 15 -31.40 -2.10 -49.58
C GLN A 15 -30.82 -1.92 -51.00
N PRO A 16 -29.58 -2.39 -51.29
CA PRO A 16 -29.41 -3.69 -51.99
C PRO A 16 -28.03 -4.36 -51.70
N PRO A 17 -27.57 -5.39 -52.45
CA PRO A 17 -28.27 -6.61 -52.87
C PRO A 17 -27.53 -7.92 -52.48
N VAL A 18 -28.20 -9.05 -52.73
CA VAL A 18 -27.63 -10.41 -52.72
C VAL A 18 -26.75 -10.67 -53.96
N GLY A 19 -25.62 -11.36 -53.78
CA GLY A 19 -24.84 -11.99 -54.85
C GLY A 19 -24.86 -13.53 -54.75
N LYS A 20 -24.94 -14.22 -55.90
CA LYS A 20 -25.00 -15.69 -56.04
C LYS A 20 -23.73 -16.25 -56.71
N GLU A 21 -23.63 -17.59 -56.74
CA GLU A 21 -22.76 -18.42 -57.61
C GLU A 21 -21.25 -18.42 -57.29
N ARG A 22 -20.47 -19.51 -57.44
CA ARG A 22 -20.62 -20.86 -58.05
C ARG A 22 -20.04 -21.93 -57.08
N MET A 23 -20.53 -23.17 -57.00
CA MET A 23 -20.36 -24.31 -57.93
C MET A 23 -18.88 -24.65 -58.24
N GLY A 24 -18.41 -25.81 -57.76
CA GLY A 24 -17.08 -26.36 -58.03
C GLY A 24 -16.98 -27.82 -57.56
N GLU A 25 -17.25 -28.77 -58.46
CA GLU A 25 -17.12 -30.21 -58.19
C GLU A 25 -15.66 -30.67 -58.19
N GLY A 26 -15.36 -31.74 -57.44
CA GLY A 26 -14.05 -32.42 -57.46
C GLY A 26 -14.16 -33.86 -56.95
N LYS A 27 -14.19 -34.84 -57.87
CA LYS A 27 -14.30 -36.29 -57.60
C LYS A 27 -12.93 -36.98 -57.49
N ASN A 28 -12.96 -38.28 -57.13
CA ASN A 28 -11.91 -39.32 -57.21
C ASN A 28 -10.98 -39.45 -55.98
N LYS A 29 -10.50 -40.63 -55.54
CA LYS A 29 -10.74 -42.07 -55.89
C LYS A 29 -10.26 -42.98 -54.71
N GLU A 30 -10.81 -44.18 -54.44
CA GLU A 30 -10.28 -45.55 -54.76
C GLU A 30 -8.74 -45.74 -54.61
N GLU A 31 -8.10 -46.77 -53.99
CA GLU A 31 -8.42 -47.99 -53.17
C GLU A 31 -7.47 -47.96 -51.89
N GLY A 32 -7.28 -48.95 -50.99
CA GLY A 32 -7.67 -50.35 -51.03
C GLY A 32 -7.19 -51.34 -49.93
N ARG A 33 -7.48 -52.63 -50.18
CA ARG A 33 -6.91 -53.91 -49.67
C ARG A 33 -6.19 -54.02 -48.28
N LYS A 34 -6.92 -54.56 -47.29
CA LYS A 34 -6.80 -55.90 -46.62
C LYS A 34 -5.46 -56.71 -46.72
N PRO A 35 -5.22 -57.77 -45.88
CA PRO A 35 -5.44 -57.96 -44.41
C PRO A 35 -4.38 -58.90 -43.71
N ARG A 36 -4.65 -59.34 -42.45
CA ARG A 36 -4.12 -60.55 -41.74
C ARG A 36 -2.61 -60.50 -41.32
N LYS A 37 -2.12 -61.19 -40.27
CA LYS A 37 -2.50 -62.47 -39.61
C LYS A 37 -2.16 -62.49 -38.09
N LYS A 38 -2.70 -63.48 -37.36
CA LYS A 38 -2.46 -63.77 -35.92
C LYS A 38 -1.10 -64.45 -35.66
N ALA A 39 -0.50 -64.27 -34.47
CA ALA A 39 0.10 -65.36 -33.66
C ALA A 39 0.40 -64.94 -32.19
N LYS A 40 -0.10 -65.73 -31.24
CA LYS A 40 0.45 -66.04 -29.90
C LYS A 40 1.06 -67.46 -30.00
N PRO A 41 1.79 -68.07 -29.03
CA PRO A 41 1.73 -67.83 -27.57
C PRO A 41 3.03 -68.02 -26.74
N ALA A 42 2.85 -67.92 -25.41
CA ALA A 42 3.47 -68.70 -24.32
C ALA A 42 4.99 -68.72 -24.08
N GLY A 43 5.36 -68.44 -22.81
CA GLY A 43 6.65 -68.71 -22.19
C GLY A 43 6.63 -68.18 -20.76
N ARG A 44 6.59 -69.06 -19.75
CA ARG A 44 6.35 -68.71 -18.33
C ARG A 44 7.24 -69.57 -17.44
N ASP A 45 8.25 -68.99 -16.82
CA ASP A 45 8.83 -69.39 -15.52
C ASP A 45 9.76 -68.23 -15.07
N LYS A 46 9.59 -67.63 -13.88
CA LYS A 46 9.75 -68.12 -12.50
C LYS A 46 11.22 -68.18 -12.00
N ARG A 47 11.55 -67.10 -11.27
CA ARG A 47 11.86 -67.14 -9.81
C ARG A 47 13.33 -67.30 -9.37
N GLN A 48 13.91 -66.16 -8.95
CA GLN A 48 14.95 -65.97 -7.90
C GLN A 48 16.34 -66.61 -8.22
N GLU A 49 17.50 -66.03 -7.90
CA GLU A 49 17.91 -65.26 -6.71
C GLU A 49 18.98 -64.17 -6.97
N ARG A 50 18.95 -63.15 -6.11
CA ARG A 50 20.02 -62.36 -5.45
C ARG A 50 21.29 -61.84 -6.19
N SER A 51 21.62 -60.60 -5.79
CA SER A 51 22.93 -59.94 -5.72
C SER A 51 23.75 -59.78 -7.01
N LEU A 52 23.67 -58.59 -7.60
CA LEU A 52 24.64 -57.52 -7.33
C LEU A 52 24.05 -56.17 -7.73
N ALA A 53 24.20 -55.18 -6.86
CA ALA A 53 23.77 -53.80 -7.11
C ALA A 53 24.98 -52.90 -7.17
N THR A 54 25.05 -52.03 -8.19
CA THR A 54 25.53 -50.64 -8.07
C THR A 54 25.09 -49.80 -9.27
N ASP A 55 24.53 -48.63 -8.97
CA ASP A 55 24.67 -47.36 -9.69
C ASP A 55 24.32 -47.25 -11.18
N LYS A 56 23.00 -47.20 -11.46
CA LYS A 56 22.40 -46.16 -12.34
C LYS A 56 20.99 -45.76 -11.85
N LYS A 57 20.92 -44.86 -10.85
CA LYS A 57 19.70 -44.13 -10.47
C LYS A 57 20.08 -42.74 -9.95
N GLY A 58 19.59 -41.67 -10.59
CA GLY A 58 19.90 -40.33 -10.11
C GLY A 58 19.37 -39.12 -10.87
N GLN A 59 18.73 -39.23 -12.05
CA GLN A 59 18.35 -38.01 -12.79
C GLN A 59 17.12 -38.08 -13.71
N GLU A 60 16.10 -38.88 -13.38
CA GLU A 60 14.80 -38.84 -14.08
C GLU A 60 13.64 -39.12 -13.11
N PRO A 61 13.09 -38.05 -12.50
CA PRO A 61 11.63 -37.95 -12.38
C PRO A 61 11.08 -36.52 -12.52
N GLN A 62 11.92 -35.50 -12.76
CA GLN A 62 11.47 -34.10 -12.79
C GLN A 62 10.98 -33.65 -14.18
N SER A 63 11.58 -34.14 -15.27
CA SER A 63 11.20 -33.79 -16.65
C SER A 63 9.77 -34.23 -16.96
N GLU A 64 9.41 -35.48 -16.69
CA GLU A 64 8.04 -35.99 -16.94
C GLU A 64 6.96 -35.25 -16.14
N VAL A 65 7.24 -34.80 -14.91
CA VAL A 65 6.27 -34.00 -14.13
C VAL A 65 6.09 -32.61 -14.76
N ILE A 66 7.18 -31.97 -15.19
CA ILE A 66 7.14 -30.69 -15.92
C ILE A 66 6.39 -30.86 -17.26
N GLU A 67 6.57 -31.99 -17.94
CA GLU A 67 5.92 -32.27 -19.23
C GLU A 67 4.45 -32.67 -19.08
N GLN A 68 4.06 -33.42 -18.04
CA GLN A 68 2.66 -33.72 -17.74
C GLN A 68 1.87 -32.48 -17.31
N VAL A 69 2.51 -31.51 -16.64
CA VAL A 69 1.92 -30.19 -16.39
C VAL A 69 1.73 -29.44 -17.72
N ALA A 70 2.72 -29.47 -18.62
CA ALA A 70 2.65 -28.82 -19.93
C ALA A 70 1.68 -29.49 -20.94
N ARG A 71 1.38 -30.79 -20.79
CA ARG A 71 0.47 -31.54 -21.68
C ARG A 71 -1.02 -31.40 -21.32
N ARG A 72 -1.36 -30.76 -20.19
CA ARG A 72 -2.72 -30.23 -20.04
C ARG A 72 -2.87 -29.06 -21.01
N ALA A 73 -3.81 -29.17 -21.95
CA ALA A 73 -4.12 -28.11 -22.89
C ALA A 73 -4.19 -26.78 -22.15
N LEU A 74 -3.39 -25.80 -22.59
CA LEU A 74 -3.25 -24.51 -21.92
C LEU A 74 -4.64 -23.92 -21.70
N CYS A 75 -5.09 -23.94 -20.45
CA CYS A 75 -6.30 -23.23 -20.05
C CYS A 75 -5.94 -21.75 -19.98
N LEU A 76 -5.74 -21.14 -21.14
CA LEU A 76 -5.48 -19.73 -21.25
C LEU A 76 -6.62 -18.97 -20.58
N THR A 77 -6.23 -17.94 -19.85
CA THR A 77 -7.15 -16.92 -19.34
C THR A 77 -6.50 -15.58 -19.59
N THR A 78 -7.29 -14.60 -20.01
CA THR A 78 -6.81 -13.22 -20.10
C THR A 78 -7.15 -12.50 -18.79
N ALA A 79 -6.22 -11.68 -18.30
CA ALA A 79 -6.41 -10.80 -17.15
C ALA A 79 -6.05 -9.37 -17.55
N GLU A 80 -6.83 -8.39 -17.10
CA GLU A 80 -6.58 -6.99 -17.42
C GLU A 80 -5.28 -6.51 -16.76
N VAL A 81 -4.44 -5.80 -17.54
CA VAL A 81 -3.05 -5.53 -17.17
C VAL A 81 -2.93 -4.61 -15.96
N TYR A 82 -3.80 -3.60 -15.83
CA TYR A 82 -3.76 -2.65 -14.72
C TYR A 82 -4.24 -3.26 -13.39
N LEU A 83 -5.40 -3.94 -13.38
CA LEU A 83 -5.93 -4.69 -12.23
C LEU A 83 -5.00 -5.85 -11.81
N GLN A 84 -4.17 -6.36 -12.73
CA GLN A 84 -3.13 -7.32 -12.39
C GLN A 84 -1.90 -6.66 -11.73
N GLN A 85 -1.42 -5.52 -12.23
CA GLN A 85 -0.24 -4.85 -11.69
C GLN A 85 -0.48 -4.12 -10.37
N TYR A 86 -1.59 -3.40 -10.26
CA TYR A 86 -1.91 -2.56 -9.11
C TYR A 86 -2.68 -3.33 -8.04
N PRO A 87 -2.65 -2.90 -6.76
CA PRO A 87 -3.36 -3.58 -5.70
C PRO A 87 -4.87 -3.39 -5.84
N LEU A 88 -5.61 -4.49 -5.82
CA LEU A 88 -7.07 -4.52 -5.66
C LEU A 88 -7.47 -5.32 -4.42
N PHE A 89 -6.79 -6.45 -4.19
CA PHE A 89 -7.11 -7.41 -3.13
C PHE A 89 -6.19 -7.25 -1.93
N CYS A 90 -6.75 -7.38 -0.72
CA CYS A 90 -6.00 -7.41 0.52
C CYS A 90 -5.76 -8.86 0.97
N LEU A 91 -4.50 -9.27 0.96
CA LEU A 91 -4.06 -10.66 1.13
C LEU A 91 -3.54 -10.95 2.55
N THR A 92 -3.96 -10.13 3.53
CA THR A 92 -3.61 -10.29 4.93
C THR A 92 -4.76 -10.91 5.73
N PRO A 93 -4.48 -11.81 6.70
CA PRO A 93 -5.53 -12.37 7.57
C PRO A 93 -6.30 -11.27 8.33
N ASN A 94 -5.60 -10.21 8.73
CA ASN A 94 -6.19 -9.03 9.35
C ASN A 94 -6.27 -7.96 8.26
N LYS A 95 -7.45 -7.77 7.67
CA LYS A 95 -7.74 -6.68 6.71
C LYS A 95 -7.60 -5.31 7.40
N PRO A 96 -7.17 -4.24 6.72
CA PRO A 96 -7.20 -2.89 7.25
C PRO A 96 -8.61 -2.47 7.67
N THR A 97 -8.70 -1.59 8.67
CA THR A 97 -9.93 -0.87 9.05
C THR A 97 -10.17 0.37 8.19
N ASP A 98 -9.11 0.91 7.59
CA ASP A 98 -9.20 2.00 6.62
C ASP A 98 -9.99 1.50 5.39
N THR A 99 -10.93 2.31 4.91
CA THR A 99 -11.75 2.02 3.73
C THR A 99 -11.08 2.45 2.43
N ARG A 100 -9.87 3.04 2.48
CA ARG A 100 -9.13 3.53 1.33
C ARG A 100 -7.67 3.07 1.38
N ILE A 101 -7.11 2.73 0.21
CA ILE A 101 -5.66 2.65 -0.01
C ILE A 101 -5.34 3.45 -1.26
N THR A 102 -4.47 4.46 -1.15
CA THR A 102 -3.90 5.18 -2.30
C THR A 102 -2.45 4.76 -2.49
N TYR A 103 -2.15 4.33 -3.71
CA TYR A 103 -0.82 4.07 -4.21
C TYR A 103 -0.42 5.21 -5.16
N THR A 104 0.77 5.78 -4.95
CA THR A 104 1.31 6.88 -5.77
C THR A 104 2.70 6.50 -6.28
N GLU A 105 2.95 6.75 -7.56
CA GLU A 105 4.25 6.58 -8.20
C GLU A 105 4.66 7.87 -8.92
N HIS A 106 5.89 8.30 -8.70
CA HIS A 106 6.49 9.42 -9.43
C HIS A 106 7.55 8.86 -10.38
N TYR A 107 7.48 9.22 -11.66
CA TYR A 107 8.49 8.84 -12.66
C TYR A 107 8.77 10.02 -13.60
N ARG A 108 9.92 9.98 -14.28
CA ARG A 108 10.28 10.98 -15.29
C ARG A 108 10.07 10.40 -16.68
N GLU A 109 9.24 11.06 -17.48
CA GLU A 109 8.93 10.72 -18.86
C GLU A 109 9.33 11.90 -19.74
N ALA A 110 10.24 11.69 -20.69
CA ALA A 110 10.84 12.75 -21.52
C ALA A 110 11.38 13.98 -20.73
N GLY A 111 11.80 13.79 -19.48
CA GLY A 111 12.27 14.86 -18.58
C GLY A 111 11.17 15.50 -17.70
N VAL A 112 9.90 15.27 -18.00
CA VAL A 112 8.75 15.75 -17.21
C VAL A 112 8.47 14.79 -16.06
N SER A 113 8.27 15.30 -14.85
CA SER A 113 7.83 14.49 -13.70
C SER A 113 6.33 14.21 -13.78
N VAL A 114 5.95 12.96 -14.04
CA VAL A 114 4.56 12.50 -14.07
C VAL A 114 4.27 11.73 -12.78
N THR A 115 3.12 12.01 -12.18
CA THR A 115 2.64 11.33 -10.97
C THR A 115 1.45 10.44 -11.32
N ARG A 116 1.61 9.12 -11.18
CA ARG A 116 0.57 8.11 -11.31
C ARG A 116 -0.06 7.86 -9.95
N THR A 117 -1.39 7.81 -9.88
CA THR A 117 -2.15 7.48 -8.67
C THR A 117 -3.13 6.35 -8.95
N TRP A 118 -3.25 5.45 -7.98
CA TRP A 118 -4.19 4.34 -7.97
C TRP A 118 -4.80 4.24 -6.57
N SER A 119 -6.08 4.60 -6.43
CA SER A 119 -6.80 4.56 -5.16
C SER A 119 -7.91 3.52 -5.22
N VAL A 120 -7.92 2.62 -4.25
CA VAL A 120 -9.02 1.67 -4.05
C VAL A 120 -9.81 2.09 -2.82
N TYR A 121 -11.12 2.07 -2.93
CA TYR A 121 -12.07 2.36 -1.86
C TYR A 121 -13.01 1.16 -1.69
N THR A 122 -13.35 0.84 -0.45
CA THR A 122 -14.17 -0.33 -0.09
C THR A 122 -15.33 0.07 0.81
N HIS A 123 -16.51 -0.48 0.57
CA HIS A 123 -17.67 -0.20 1.43
C HIS A 123 -17.53 -0.87 2.81
N PRO A 124 -17.82 -0.16 3.94
CA PRO A 124 -17.63 -0.69 5.30
C PRO A 124 -18.33 -2.03 5.59
N GLU A 125 -19.48 -2.28 4.96
CA GLU A 125 -20.28 -3.50 5.14
C GLU A 125 -19.58 -4.76 4.60
N PHE A 126 -18.87 -4.64 3.46
CA PHE A 126 -18.18 -5.75 2.81
C PHE A 126 -16.69 -5.83 3.17
N GLY A 127 -16.09 -4.68 3.52
CA GLY A 127 -14.66 -4.53 3.77
C GLY A 127 -13.80 -4.80 2.53
N TRP A 128 -12.50 -5.02 2.75
CA TRP A 128 -11.54 -5.28 1.66
C TRP A 128 -11.82 -6.60 0.93
N PRO A 129 -11.80 -6.64 -0.41
CA PRO A 129 -11.85 -7.91 -1.14
C PRO A 129 -10.58 -8.72 -0.87
N GLY A 130 -10.73 -9.98 -0.48
CA GLY A 130 -9.64 -10.86 -0.06
C GLY A 130 -9.34 -11.99 -1.06
N GLU A 131 -8.74 -13.08 -0.56
CA GLU A 131 -8.37 -14.25 -1.38
C GLU A 131 -9.59 -14.90 -2.07
N HIS A 132 -10.77 -14.87 -1.43
CA HIS A 132 -11.98 -15.47 -2.01
C HIS A 132 -12.58 -14.60 -3.12
N GLU A 133 -12.67 -13.28 -2.90
CA GLU A 133 -13.09 -12.31 -3.90
C GLU A 133 -12.17 -12.35 -5.13
N ALA A 134 -10.86 -12.51 -4.91
CA ALA A 134 -9.89 -12.65 -5.99
C ALA A 134 -10.05 -13.94 -6.80
N GLU A 135 -10.45 -15.05 -6.19
CA GLU A 135 -10.79 -16.29 -6.90
C GLU A 135 -12.10 -16.15 -7.70
N VAL A 136 -13.11 -15.45 -7.17
CA VAL A 136 -14.33 -15.13 -7.92
C VAL A 136 -13.99 -14.23 -9.12
N TRP A 137 -13.18 -13.19 -8.92
CA TRP A 137 -12.73 -12.32 -10.01
C TRP A 137 -11.97 -13.08 -11.11
N ARG A 138 -11.00 -13.93 -10.74
CA ARG A 138 -10.22 -14.74 -11.70
C ARG A 138 -11.08 -15.78 -12.42
N ALA A 139 -12.16 -16.27 -11.81
CA ALA A 139 -13.16 -17.09 -12.49
C ALA A 139 -13.98 -16.27 -13.51
N LEU A 140 -14.35 -15.03 -13.18
CA LEU A 140 -15.03 -14.12 -14.12
C LEU A 140 -14.14 -13.76 -15.33
N GLU A 141 -12.88 -13.43 -15.11
CA GLU A 141 -11.90 -13.20 -16.18
C GLU A 141 -11.75 -14.40 -17.12
N HIS A 142 -11.75 -15.63 -16.58
CA HIS A 142 -11.72 -16.82 -17.42
C HIS A 142 -13.02 -17.03 -18.21
N ILE A 143 -14.17 -16.71 -17.63
CA ILE A 143 -15.46 -16.72 -18.32
C ILE A 143 -15.49 -15.68 -19.45
N ILE A 144 -14.96 -14.48 -19.20
CA ILE A 144 -14.77 -13.41 -20.18
C ILE A 144 -13.87 -13.89 -21.33
N HIS A 145 -12.71 -14.47 -21.01
CA HIS A 145 -11.77 -15.02 -21.98
C HIS A 145 -12.43 -16.05 -22.91
N LEU A 146 -13.14 -17.03 -22.35
CA LEU A 146 -13.85 -18.05 -23.12
C LEU A 146 -14.91 -17.47 -24.06
N ARG A 147 -15.58 -16.38 -23.64
CA ARG A 147 -16.61 -15.70 -24.45
C ARG A 147 -16.00 -14.82 -25.53
N GLN A 148 -14.90 -14.15 -25.23
CA GLN A 148 -14.13 -13.36 -26.19
C GLN A 148 -13.56 -14.26 -27.30
N ALA A 149 -12.92 -15.37 -26.93
CA ALA A 149 -12.41 -16.36 -27.87
C ALA A 149 -13.51 -17.01 -28.74
N ALA A 150 -14.74 -17.09 -28.24
CA ALA A 150 -15.90 -17.58 -28.98
C ALA A 150 -16.61 -16.51 -29.84
N GLY A 151 -16.15 -15.25 -29.83
CA GLY A 151 -16.81 -14.13 -30.51
C GLY A 151 -18.17 -13.75 -29.93
N LYS A 152 -18.39 -14.01 -28.63
CA LYS A 152 -19.65 -13.87 -27.90
C LYS A 152 -19.47 -13.13 -26.56
N LEU A 153 -18.51 -12.22 -26.50
CA LEU A 153 -18.35 -11.35 -25.34
C LEU A 153 -19.35 -10.19 -25.47
N GLU A 154 -20.22 -10.07 -24.47
CA GLU A 154 -21.24 -9.02 -24.35
C GLU A 154 -21.13 -8.38 -22.97
N ASN A 155 -21.40 -7.08 -22.88
CA ASN A 155 -21.65 -6.37 -21.63
C ASN A 155 -23.15 -6.03 -21.57
N PRO A 156 -23.92 -6.40 -20.53
CA PRO A 156 -23.51 -7.17 -19.34
C PRO A 156 -23.31 -8.68 -19.55
N ILE A 157 -22.34 -9.22 -18.82
CA ILE A 157 -21.96 -10.62 -18.83
C ILE A 157 -23.01 -11.45 -18.07
N THR A 158 -23.70 -12.36 -18.76
CA THR A 158 -24.68 -13.26 -18.13
C THR A 158 -24.05 -14.62 -17.81
N THR A 159 -24.06 -15.06 -16.56
CA THR A 159 -23.43 -16.32 -16.08
C THR A 159 -24.29 -17.00 -15.00
N SER A 160 -23.80 -18.07 -14.37
CA SER A 160 -24.42 -18.73 -13.22
C SER A 160 -23.39 -18.99 -12.12
N PHE A 161 -23.84 -19.11 -10.86
CA PHE A 161 -22.95 -19.47 -9.74
C PHE A 161 -22.21 -20.80 -9.97
N ALA A 162 -22.85 -21.76 -10.65
CA ALA A 162 -22.24 -23.03 -11.00
C ALA A 162 -21.09 -22.88 -12.02
N GLU A 163 -21.22 -21.96 -12.98
CA GLU A 163 -20.17 -21.64 -13.95
C GLU A 163 -19.01 -20.88 -13.30
N ILE A 164 -19.28 -19.90 -12.43
CA ILE A 164 -18.24 -19.23 -11.63
C ILE A 164 -17.48 -20.27 -10.79
N ARG A 165 -18.19 -21.09 -10.00
CA ARG A 165 -17.58 -22.12 -9.16
C ARG A 165 -16.76 -23.15 -9.95
N LYS A 166 -17.18 -23.51 -11.18
CA LYS A 166 -16.44 -24.43 -12.07
C LYS A 166 -15.03 -23.93 -12.38
N TYR A 167 -14.83 -22.60 -12.44
CA TYR A 167 -13.56 -22.00 -12.83
C TYR A 167 -12.74 -21.43 -11.68
N MET A 168 -13.26 -21.43 -10.44
CA MET A 168 -12.45 -21.21 -9.25
C MET A 168 -11.50 -22.39 -9.01
N SER A 169 -10.31 -22.14 -8.46
CA SER A 169 -9.31 -23.19 -8.15
C SER A 169 -9.62 -23.99 -6.88
N GLY A 170 -10.48 -23.46 -6.01
CA GLY A 170 -10.86 -24.06 -4.73
C GLY A 170 -11.97 -25.09 -4.88
N LYS A 171 -11.74 -26.31 -4.37
CA LYS A 171 -12.75 -27.40 -4.35
C LYS A 171 -13.78 -27.23 -3.22
N GLY A 172 -14.58 -26.17 -3.29
CA GLY A 172 -15.82 -26.04 -2.53
C GLY A 172 -16.97 -26.76 -3.25
N TYR A 173 -17.70 -27.62 -2.52
CA TYR A 173 -18.92 -28.27 -3.02
C TYR A 173 -20.02 -28.20 -1.96
N GLY A 174 -20.66 -27.04 -1.81
CA GLY A 174 -21.84 -26.88 -0.94
C GLY A 174 -22.68 -25.63 -1.25
N GLY A 175 -23.83 -25.51 -0.56
CA GLY A 175 -24.68 -24.32 -0.65
C GLY A 175 -24.03 -23.07 -0.06
N THR A 176 -23.14 -23.26 0.93
CA THR A 176 -22.31 -22.20 1.53
C THR A 176 -21.41 -21.49 0.50
N ASP A 177 -21.07 -22.15 -0.61
CA ASP A 177 -20.26 -21.52 -1.67
C ASP A 177 -21.08 -20.51 -2.48
N VAL A 178 -22.40 -20.69 -2.63
CA VAL A 178 -23.25 -19.80 -3.43
C VAL A 178 -23.41 -18.45 -2.75
N GLU A 179 -23.77 -18.43 -1.45
CA GLU A 179 -23.88 -17.18 -0.68
C GLU A 179 -22.51 -16.50 -0.52
N ARG A 180 -21.41 -17.26 -0.46
CA ARG A 180 -20.07 -16.66 -0.48
C ARG A 180 -19.71 -16.02 -1.82
N ILE A 181 -20.00 -16.67 -2.96
CA ILE A 181 -19.80 -16.05 -4.28
C ILE A 181 -20.67 -14.80 -4.42
N LYS A 182 -21.94 -14.86 -4.01
CA LYS A 182 -22.87 -13.72 -4.00
C LYS A 182 -22.36 -12.55 -3.15
N HIS A 183 -21.86 -12.83 -1.94
CA HIS A 183 -21.18 -11.84 -1.10
C HIS A 183 -19.94 -11.26 -1.79
N SER A 184 -19.09 -12.10 -2.39
CA SER A 184 -17.91 -11.63 -3.11
C SER A 184 -18.25 -10.76 -4.32
N LEU A 185 -19.33 -11.05 -5.05
CA LEU A 185 -19.82 -10.19 -6.14
C LEU A 185 -20.32 -8.83 -5.61
N GLY A 186 -20.98 -8.80 -4.45
CA GLY A 186 -21.35 -7.55 -3.76
C GLY A 186 -20.13 -6.75 -3.26
N CYS A 187 -19.13 -7.43 -2.72
CA CYS A 187 -17.85 -6.82 -2.32
C CYS A 187 -17.10 -6.23 -3.53
N LEU A 188 -17.06 -6.94 -4.66
CA LEU A 188 -16.47 -6.43 -5.92
C LEU A 188 -17.26 -5.25 -6.49
N GLY A 189 -18.59 -5.33 -6.53
CA GLY A 189 -19.46 -4.23 -7.00
C GLY A 189 -19.44 -2.99 -6.11
N SER A 190 -19.08 -3.13 -4.83
CA SER A 190 -18.88 -2.01 -3.89
C SER A 190 -17.42 -1.57 -3.74
N THR A 191 -16.48 -2.22 -4.45
CA THR A 191 -15.07 -1.81 -4.50
C THR A 191 -14.89 -0.81 -5.65
N LYS A 192 -14.55 0.44 -5.32
CA LYS A 192 -14.28 1.52 -6.29
C LYS A 192 -12.78 1.66 -6.53
N VAL A 193 -12.39 1.85 -7.77
CA VAL A 193 -11.05 2.21 -8.22
C VAL A 193 -11.08 3.62 -8.80
N GLU A 194 -10.16 4.48 -8.37
CA GLU A 194 -9.89 5.80 -8.96
C GLU A 194 -8.42 5.88 -9.36
N ASN A 195 -8.13 6.38 -10.55
CA ASN A 195 -6.76 6.52 -11.03
C ASN A 195 -6.65 7.57 -12.14
N ASN A 196 -5.41 7.95 -12.46
CA ASN A 196 -5.05 8.77 -13.62
C ASN A 196 -4.19 7.98 -14.63
N LEU A 197 -4.37 6.66 -14.68
CA LEU A 197 -3.56 5.70 -15.44
C LEU A 197 -4.23 5.27 -16.75
N TYR A 198 -5.56 5.33 -16.85
CA TYR A 198 -6.28 4.77 -17.98
C TYR A 198 -6.18 5.64 -19.25
N CYS A 199 -5.56 5.04 -20.27
CA CYS A 199 -5.54 5.51 -21.65
C CYS A 199 -6.24 4.44 -22.50
N TYR A 200 -7.44 4.72 -23.02
CA TYR A 200 -8.22 3.75 -23.81
C TYR A 200 -8.28 4.02 -25.30
N ASP A 201 -7.67 5.11 -25.75
CA ASP A 201 -7.79 5.59 -27.11
C ASP A 201 -6.44 6.14 -27.58
N SER A 202 -5.99 5.73 -28.76
CA SER A 202 -4.73 6.14 -29.39
C SER A 202 -4.67 7.63 -29.78
N GLY A 203 -5.62 8.45 -29.30
CA GLY A 203 -5.72 9.88 -29.55
C GLY A 203 -6.35 10.71 -28.42
N LYS A 204 -6.49 10.20 -27.19
CA LYS A 204 -7.04 10.99 -26.05
C LYS A 204 -6.05 11.13 -24.90
N THR A 205 -5.93 12.35 -24.39
CA THR A 205 -5.14 12.72 -23.21
C THR A 205 -5.61 12.01 -21.95
N ASN A 206 -4.66 11.63 -21.09
CA ASN A 206 -4.82 11.02 -19.76
C ASN A 206 -6.07 11.55 -19.02
N GLN A 207 -7.11 10.72 -18.89
CA GLN A 207 -8.29 11.06 -18.10
C GLN A 207 -8.22 10.37 -16.74
N CYS A 208 -8.63 11.09 -15.69
CA CYS A 208 -8.87 10.47 -14.39
C CYS A 208 -10.15 9.64 -14.48
N ALA A 209 -10.03 8.31 -14.39
CA ALA A 209 -11.16 7.38 -14.44
C ALA A 209 -11.49 6.86 -13.03
N ALA A 210 -12.78 6.67 -12.77
CA ALA A 210 -13.31 6.37 -11.44
C ALA A 210 -14.54 5.45 -11.55
N PHE A 211 -14.34 4.14 -11.35
CA PHE A 211 -15.38 3.12 -11.54
C PHE A 211 -15.39 2.07 -10.41
N THR A 212 -16.46 1.28 -10.31
CA THR A 212 -16.51 0.09 -9.45
C THR A 212 -16.10 -1.16 -10.22
N VAL A 213 -15.48 -2.17 -9.59
CA VAL A 213 -14.99 -3.37 -10.32
C VAL A 213 -16.11 -4.11 -11.06
N ILE A 214 -17.33 -4.05 -10.51
CA ILE A 214 -18.58 -4.42 -11.19
C ILE A 214 -19.47 -3.16 -11.15
N ALA A 215 -19.91 -2.67 -12.30
CA ALA A 215 -20.74 -1.47 -12.43
C ALA A 215 -22.19 -1.73 -12.01
N SER A 216 -22.74 -2.89 -12.35
CA SER A 216 -24.09 -3.32 -12.00
C SER A 216 -24.17 -4.83 -11.82
N LEU A 217 -25.03 -5.27 -10.91
CA LEU A 217 -25.18 -6.67 -10.52
C LEU A 217 -26.66 -7.00 -10.34
N ALA A 218 -27.19 -7.88 -11.18
CA ALA A 218 -28.59 -8.33 -11.10
C ALA A 218 -28.69 -9.86 -11.03
N TYR A 219 -29.57 -10.34 -10.15
CA TYR A 219 -29.88 -11.76 -10.00
C TYR A 219 -31.18 -12.07 -10.74
N LEU A 220 -31.13 -12.99 -11.69
CA LEU A 220 -32.29 -13.42 -12.46
C LEU A 220 -32.87 -14.68 -11.80
N THR A 221 -34.05 -14.53 -11.19
CA THR A 221 -34.74 -15.65 -10.54
C THR A 221 -35.62 -16.43 -11.53
N LYS A 222 -35.92 -17.66 -11.15
CA LYS A 222 -36.84 -18.56 -11.84
C LYS A 222 -37.67 -19.30 -10.79
N GLU A 223 -38.97 -19.34 -10.98
CA GLU A 223 -39.88 -20.18 -10.20
C GLU A 223 -39.73 -21.67 -10.60
N LEU A 224 -39.64 -22.52 -9.57
CA LEU A 224 -39.72 -23.97 -9.69
C LEU A 224 -41.18 -24.46 -9.64
N PRO A 225 -41.49 -25.68 -10.10
CA PRO A 225 -42.84 -26.25 -10.04
C PRO A 225 -43.43 -26.40 -8.62
N ASP A 226 -42.61 -26.29 -7.57
CA ASP A 226 -43.02 -26.29 -6.16
C ASP A 226 -43.28 -24.86 -5.62
N GLY A 227 -43.28 -23.84 -6.47
CA GLY A 227 -43.51 -22.43 -6.12
C GLY A 227 -42.30 -21.72 -5.51
N ARG A 228 -41.12 -22.34 -5.50
CA ARG A 228 -39.90 -21.72 -4.95
C ARG A 228 -39.15 -20.93 -6.02
N GLU A 229 -38.79 -19.68 -5.71
CA GLU A 229 -37.82 -18.94 -6.51
C GLU A 229 -36.39 -19.41 -6.24
N ILE A 230 -35.64 -19.66 -7.31
CA ILE A 230 -34.19 -19.87 -7.29
C ILE A 230 -33.50 -18.88 -8.22
N ILE A 231 -32.26 -18.48 -7.90
CA ILE A 231 -31.44 -17.69 -8.84
C ILE A 231 -30.93 -18.63 -9.94
N ASP A 232 -31.44 -18.46 -11.17
CA ASP A 232 -30.99 -19.21 -12.35
C ASP A 232 -29.67 -18.62 -12.89
N ARG A 233 -29.61 -17.28 -13.00
CA ARG A 233 -28.48 -16.56 -13.59
C ARG A 233 -28.13 -15.28 -12.85
N VAL A 234 -26.91 -14.83 -13.08
CA VAL A 234 -26.37 -13.54 -12.60
C VAL A 234 -25.95 -12.74 -13.83
N ARG A 235 -26.40 -11.49 -13.91
CA ARG A 235 -26.00 -10.50 -14.91
C ARG A 235 -25.02 -9.53 -14.25
N ILE A 236 -23.80 -9.48 -14.78
CA ILE A 236 -22.66 -8.74 -14.25
C ILE A 236 -22.21 -7.74 -15.30
N GLU A 237 -22.42 -6.45 -15.03
CA GLU A 237 -22.02 -5.36 -15.92
C GLU A 237 -20.63 -4.88 -15.52
N LEU A 238 -19.70 -4.88 -16.46
CA LEU A 238 -18.40 -4.23 -16.29
C LEU A 238 -18.55 -2.74 -16.58
N PRO A 239 -17.75 -1.86 -15.95
CA PRO A 239 -17.59 -0.48 -16.40
C PRO A 239 -17.15 -0.43 -17.86
N ASP A 240 -17.58 0.61 -18.58
CA ASP A 240 -17.22 0.80 -19.99
C ASP A 240 -15.70 0.86 -20.16
N GLU A 241 -14.99 1.54 -19.25
CA GLU A 241 -13.52 1.58 -19.22
C GLU A 241 -12.90 0.17 -19.19
N LEU A 242 -13.35 -0.68 -18.28
CA LEU A 242 -12.82 -2.02 -18.11
C LEU A 242 -13.22 -2.94 -19.27
N PHE A 243 -14.41 -2.77 -19.82
CA PHE A 243 -14.88 -3.53 -20.97
C PHE A 243 -14.13 -3.16 -22.26
N GLU A 244 -13.90 -1.87 -22.50
CA GLU A 244 -13.07 -1.37 -23.61
C GLU A 244 -11.62 -1.87 -23.46
N SER A 245 -11.06 -1.91 -22.24
CA SER A 245 -9.75 -2.53 -21.97
C SER A 245 -9.62 -3.94 -22.52
N ILE A 246 -10.59 -4.77 -22.16
CA ILE A 246 -10.61 -6.19 -22.50
C ILE A 246 -10.84 -6.37 -24.01
N CYS A 247 -11.74 -5.58 -24.60
CA CYS A 247 -11.99 -5.58 -26.05
C CYS A 247 -10.77 -5.14 -26.86
N ASN A 248 -10.10 -4.07 -26.42
CA ASN A 248 -8.88 -3.50 -27.03
C ASN A 248 -7.60 -4.24 -26.61
N ARG A 249 -7.72 -5.49 -26.14
CA ARG A 249 -6.60 -6.42 -25.86
C ARG A 249 -5.55 -5.91 -24.87
N HIS A 250 -5.90 -5.00 -23.96
CA HIS A 250 -5.08 -4.57 -22.82
C HIS A 250 -5.01 -5.64 -21.71
N VAL A 251 -4.78 -6.89 -22.10
CA VAL A 251 -4.86 -8.08 -21.28
C VAL A 251 -3.60 -8.93 -21.40
N ARG A 252 -3.11 -9.44 -20.26
CA ARG A 252 -2.07 -10.48 -20.23
C ARG A 252 -2.72 -11.86 -20.34
N PRO A 253 -2.20 -12.78 -21.18
CA PRO A 253 -2.53 -14.19 -21.09
C PRO A 253 -1.80 -14.84 -19.91
N LEU A 254 -2.53 -15.65 -19.15
CA LEU A 254 -2.05 -16.43 -18.01
C LEU A 254 -2.33 -17.91 -18.26
N ASP A 255 -1.41 -18.77 -17.83
CA ASP A 255 -1.69 -20.19 -17.70
C ASP A 255 -2.48 -20.43 -16.41
N LYS A 256 -3.81 -20.60 -16.55
CA LYS A 256 -4.70 -20.92 -15.44
C LYS A 256 -4.35 -22.26 -14.79
N GLY A 257 -3.90 -23.23 -15.58
CA GLY A 257 -3.52 -24.56 -15.09
C GLY A 257 -2.28 -24.50 -14.20
N PHE A 258 -1.28 -23.73 -14.60
CA PHE A 258 -0.11 -23.42 -13.78
C PHE A 258 -0.50 -22.64 -12.51
N ARG A 259 -1.23 -21.52 -12.66
CA ARG A 259 -1.68 -20.66 -11.54
C ARG A 259 -2.44 -21.45 -10.48
N ASP A 260 -3.43 -22.23 -10.90
CA ASP A 260 -4.30 -22.99 -9.98
C ASP A 260 -3.56 -24.16 -9.32
N GLY A 261 -2.46 -24.63 -9.94
CA GLY A 261 -1.55 -25.61 -9.37
C GLY A 261 -0.70 -25.09 -8.20
N LEU A 262 -0.53 -23.76 -8.07
CA LEU A 262 0.15 -23.13 -6.94
C LEU A 262 -0.72 -23.23 -5.68
N ARG A 263 -0.12 -23.64 -4.57
CA ARG A 263 -0.78 -23.86 -3.28
C ARG A 263 -0.89 -22.59 -2.46
N HIS A 264 0.12 -21.73 -2.49
CA HIS A 264 0.14 -20.50 -1.71
C HIS A 264 -0.44 -19.33 -2.50
N TRP A 265 -1.37 -18.62 -1.87
CA TRP A 265 -2.01 -17.46 -2.48
C TRP A 265 -1.00 -16.36 -2.87
N LEU A 266 -0.02 -16.08 -2.02
CA LEU A 266 1.09 -15.17 -2.35
C LEU A 266 1.94 -15.64 -3.54
N ALA A 267 2.05 -16.96 -3.80
CA ALA A 267 2.72 -17.46 -5.00
C ALA A 267 1.92 -17.17 -6.26
N ARG A 268 0.59 -17.32 -6.21
CA ARG A 268 -0.32 -16.95 -7.31
C ARG A 268 -0.24 -15.46 -7.62
N ARG A 269 -0.32 -14.60 -6.59
CA ARG A 269 -0.23 -13.14 -6.79
C ARG A 269 1.15 -12.71 -7.28
N LEU A 270 2.24 -13.35 -6.82
CA LEU A 270 3.59 -13.11 -7.36
C LEU A 270 3.72 -13.58 -8.82
N TYR A 271 3.15 -14.72 -9.20
CA TYR A 271 3.11 -15.18 -10.59
C TYR A 271 2.37 -14.19 -11.52
N GLU A 272 1.22 -13.71 -11.05
CA GLU A 272 0.41 -12.69 -11.72
C GLU A 272 1.18 -11.38 -11.92
N LEU A 273 1.76 -10.84 -10.85
CA LEU A 273 2.50 -9.57 -10.87
C LEU A 273 3.82 -9.67 -11.68
N LEU A 274 4.65 -10.67 -11.37
CA LEU A 274 5.99 -10.78 -11.94
C LEU A 274 5.98 -11.16 -13.40
N GLY A 275 5.00 -11.95 -13.88
CA GLY A 275 4.97 -12.31 -15.30
C GLY A 275 4.75 -11.11 -16.24
N VAL A 276 4.01 -10.08 -15.78
CA VAL A 276 3.89 -8.80 -16.48
C VAL A 276 5.25 -8.09 -16.54
N LYS A 277 5.94 -7.98 -15.39
CA LYS A 277 7.26 -7.32 -15.29
C LYS A 277 8.37 -8.09 -16.02
N PHE A 278 8.32 -9.41 -16.04
CA PHE A 278 9.25 -10.26 -16.78
C PHE A 278 9.06 -10.15 -18.29
N TYR A 279 7.82 -10.09 -18.78
CA TYR A 279 7.56 -9.83 -20.20
C TYR A 279 8.10 -8.45 -20.62
N ALA A 280 7.94 -7.43 -19.79
CA ALA A 280 8.54 -6.11 -20.00
C ALA A 280 10.08 -6.16 -20.11
N LEU A 281 10.73 -7.01 -19.30
CA LEU A 281 12.19 -7.17 -19.24
C LEU A 281 12.76 -8.20 -20.24
N ARG A 282 11.93 -8.91 -21.01
CA ARG A 282 12.36 -10.04 -21.87
C ARG A 282 13.55 -9.76 -22.80
N ARG A 283 13.68 -8.52 -23.28
CA ARG A 283 14.80 -8.08 -24.16
C ARG A 283 16.06 -7.64 -23.40
N LYS A 284 15.96 -7.31 -22.11
CA LYS A 284 17.03 -6.66 -21.33
C LYS A 284 17.95 -7.64 -20.57
N ARG A 285 17.59 -8.93 -20.47
CA ARG A 285 18.34 -9.97 -19.71
C ARG A 285 18.69 -9.57 -18.26
N GLN A 286 17.87 -8.73 -17.64
CA GLN A 286 18.04 -8.21 -16.28
C GLN A 286 16.96 -8.76 -15.35
N PRO A 287 17.23 -8.88 -14.04
CA PRO A 287 16.21 -9.23 -13.06
C PRO A 287 15.19 -8.10 -12.92
N TYR A 288 13.95 -8.43 -12.55
CA TYR A 288 13.03 -7.42 -12.05
C TYR A 288 13.44 -7.06 -10.62
N ARG A 289 13.81 -5.79 -10.40
CA ARG A 289 14.16 -5.27 -9.08
C ARG A 289 13.02 -4.41 -8.54
N THR A 290 12.67 -4.58 -7.27
CA THR A 290 11.69 -3.71 -6.59
C THR A 290 11.96 -3.65 -5.07
N ARG A 291 11.51 -2.59 -4.41
CA ARG A 291 11.63 -2.44 -2.95
C ARG A 291 10.60 -3.31 -2.21
N TYR A 292 10.95 -3.85 -1.06
CA TYR A 292 10.11 -4.75 -0.27
C TYR A 292 8.81 -4.08 0.18
N LEU A 293 8.87 -2.84 0.69
CA LEU A 293 7.67 -2.09 1.08
C LEU A 293 6.71 -1.89 -0.11
N ARG A 294 7.27 -1.54 -1.28
CA ARG A 294 6.53 -1.35 -2.54
C ARG A 294 5.87 -2.66 -3.01
N LEU A 295 6.63 -3.75 -3.02
CA LEU A 295 6.12 -5.08 -3.34
C LEU A 295 4.99 -5.49 -2.39
N CYS A 296 5.15 -5.27 -1.08
CA CYS A 296 4.11 -5.56 -0.12
C CYS A 296 2.80 -4.81 -0.45
N GLY A 297 2.90 -3.56 -0.90
CA GLY A 297 1.80 -2.79 -1.47
C GLY A 297 1.12 -3.49 -2.65
N PHE A 298 1.86 -3.84 -3.72
CA PHE A 298 1.31 -4.53 -4.91
C PHE A 298 0.69 -5.91 -4.62
N LEU A 299 1.23 -6.60 -3.62
CA LEU A 299 0.72 -7.87 -3.11
C LEU A 299 -0.43 -7.69 -2.10
N GLY A 300 -0.84 -6.47 -1.74
CA GLY A 300 -1.86 -6.24 -0.71
C GLY A 300 -1.50 -6.91 0.63
N SER A 301 -0.21 -7.01 0.95
CA SER A 301 0.34 -7.77 2.08
C SER A 301 0.99 -6.83 3.10
N LYS A 302 0.90 -7.17 4.39
CA LYS A 302 1.44 -6.30 5.46
C LYS A 302 2.97 -6.37 5.51
N PRO A 303 3.68 -5.23 5.37
CA PRO A 303 5.13 -5.18 5.55
C PRO A 303 5.57 -5.67 6.93
N GLN A 304 6.72 -6.35 6.97
CA GLN A 304 7.34 -6.84 8.20
C GLN A 304 8.55 -5.99 8.61
N PRO A 305 8.71 -5.63 9.88
CA PRO A 305 9.78 -4.73 10.34
C PRO A 305 11.15 -5.40 10.50
N ARG A 306 11.30 -6.68 10.15
CA ARG A 306 12.54 -7.47 10.30
C ARG A 306 12.74 -8.35 9.07
N LEU A 307 13.94 -8.37 8.51
CA LEU A 307 14.28 -9.14 7.30
C LEU A 307 13.94 -10.63 7.44
N SER A 308 14.24 -11.24 8.59
CA SER A 308 13.92 -12.64 8.87
C SER A 308 12.41 -12.93 8.80
N TRP A 309 11.57 -11.99 9.22
CA TRP A 309 10.11 -12.10 9.13
C TRP A 309 9.59 -11.84 7.71
N ALA A 310 10.16 -10.86 7.00
CA ALA A 310 9.87 -10.60 5.59
C ALA A 310 10.18 -11.84 4.73
N LYS A 311 11.40 -12.39 4.86
CA LYS A 311 11.83 -13.65 4.23
C LYS A 311 10.95 -14.84 4.66
N ARG A 312 10.45 -14.88 5.90
CA ARG A 312 9.55 -15.98 6.34
C ARG A 312 8.16 -15.92 5.71
N ILE A 313 7.61 -14.73 5.46
CA ILE A 313 6.29 -14.57 4.82
C ILE A 313 6.38 -14.81 3.31
N LEU A 314 7.27 -14.11 2.61
CA LEU A 314 7.41 -14.27 1.15
C LEU A 314 8.13 -15.57 0.76
N GLY A 315 9.02 -16.09 1.61
CA GLY A 315 9.87 -17.23 1.31
C GLY A 315 9.12 -18.51 0.97
N ARG A 316 7.92 -18.74 1.54
CA ARG A 316 7.07 -19.89 1.14
C ARG A 316 6.62 -19.77 -0.32
N ALA A 317 6.25 -18.56 -0.74
CA ALA A 317 5.84 -18.29 -2.11
C ALA A 317 7.04 -18.29 -3.06
N HIS A 318 8.19 -17.74 -2.64
CA HIS A 318 9.44 -17.82 -3.40
C HIS A 318 9.89 -19.27 -3.61
N GLN A 319 9.93 -20.08 -2.55
CA GLN A 319 10.29 -21.50 -2.62
C GLN A 319 9.35 -22.30 -3.53
N GLU A 320 8.04 -22.03 -3.48
CA GLU A 320 7.09 -22.66 -4.38
C GLU A 320 7.37 -22.28 -5.85
N LEU A 321 7.52 -20.99 -6.16
CA LEU A 321 7.77 -20.50 -7.52
C LEU A 321 9.16 -20.90 -8.08
N LEU A 322 10.18 -21.01 -7.24
CA LEU A 322 11.50 -21.57 -7.58
C LEU A 322 11.36 -23.07 -7.90
N LYS A 323 10.68 -23.84 -7.04
CA LYS A 323 10.50 -25.29 -7.21
C LYS A 323 9.75 -25.67 -8.49
N VAL A 324 8.80 -24.86 -8.93
CA VAL A 324 8.08 -25.07 -10.20
C VAL A 324 8.76 -24.41 -11.42
N GLY A 325 9.91 -23.75 -11.23
CA GLY A 325 10.70 -23.16 -12.31
C GLY A 325 10.13 -21.86 -12.92
N PHE A 326 9.25 -21.15 -12.21
CA PHE A 326 8.80 -19.81 -12.62
C PHE A 326 9.79 -18.72 -12.21
N LEU A 327 10.45 -18.89 -11.07
CA LEU A 327 11.62 -18.12 -10.68
C LEU A 327 12.87 -18.97 -10.90
N GLU A 328 13.96 -18.35 -11.33
CA GLU A 328 15.29 -18.96 -11.35
C GLU A 328 16.02 -18.70 -10.03
N GLN A 329 15.95 -17.46 -9.56
CA GLN A 329 16.63 -16.98 -8.37
C GLN A 329 15.86 -15.78 -7.77
N VAL A 330 15.95 -15.63 -6.45
CA VAL A 330 15.47 -14.46 -5.72
C VAL A 330 16.56 -13.99 -4.77
N GLU A 331 17.01 -12.76 -4.93
CA GLU A 331 17.99 -12.13 -4.04
C GLU A 331 17.33 -11.07 -3.17
N TRP A 332 17.95 -10.80 -2.02
CA TRP A 332 17.54 -9.75 -1.08
C TRP A 332 18.77 -8.92 -0.74
N HIS A 333 18.73 -7.64 -1.07
CA HIS A 333 19.78 -6.65 -0.85
C HIS A 333 19.30 -5.63 0.18
N GLU A 334 20.15 -5.23 1.12
CA GLU A 334 19.80 -4.20 2.11
C GLU A 334 19.87 -2.80 1.48
N VAL A 335 19.02 -1.87 1.94
CA VAL A 335 19.06 -0.48 1.51
C VAL A 335 19.84 0.32 2.53
N MET A 336 20.96 0.94 2.11
CA MET A 336 21.78 1.77 2.98
C MET A 336 20.95 2.89 3.62
N GLY A 337 21.09 3.06 4.93
CA GLY A 337 20.29 4.00 5.73
C GLY A 337 18.87 3.54 6.12
N GLU A 338 18.30 2.52 5.47
CA GLU A 338 16.89 2.14 5.65
C GLU A 338 16.68 0.79 6.34
N LYS A 339 16.72 0.78 7.69
CA LYS A 339 16.61 -0.41 8.55
C LYS A 339 15.31 -1.24 8.42
N ARG A 340 14.38 -0.90 7.52
CA ARG A 340 13.05 -1.53 7.36
C ARG A 340 12.62 -1.79 5.91
N ASP A 341 13.52 -1.60 4.93
CA ASP A 341 13.25 -1.91 3.53
C ASP A 341 14.45 -2.61 2.87
N TRP A 342 14.18 -3.36 1.80
CA TRP A 342 15.14 -4.20 1.10
C TRP A 342 14.85 -4.18 -0.40
N VAL A 343 15.85 -4.28 -1.26
CA VAL A 343 15.64 -4.50 -2.70
C VAL A 343 15.60 -5.99 -2.98
N LEU A 344 14.54 -6.44 -3.64
CA LEU A 344 14.42 -7.82 -4.11
C LEU A 344 14.73 -7.88 -5.60
N SER A 345 15.67 -8.73 -6.01
CA SER A 345 15.92 -9.06 -7.42
C SER A 345 15.26 -10.39 -7.76
N TYR A 346 14.38 -10.39 -8.76
CA TYR A 346 13.69 -11.56 -9.27
C TYR A 346 14.21 -11.94 -10.65
N TRP A 347 14.73 -13.16 -10.79
CA TRP A 347 15.20 -13.69 -12.06
C TRP A 347 14.13 -14.60 -12.71
N PRO A 348 13.76 -14.37 -13.98
CA PRO A 348 12.69 -15.11 -14.67
C PRO A 348 13.12 -16.54 -14.99
N GLY A 349 12.44 -17.53 -14.42
CA GLY A 349 12.73 -18.96 -14.63
C GLY A 349 12.28 -19.51 -15.99
N PRO A 350 12.59 -20.77 -16.31
CA PRO A 350 12.23 -21.40 -17.58
C PRO A 350 10.72 -21.40 -17.87
N VAL A 351 9.84 -21.46 -16.87
CA VAL A 351 8.38 -21.30 -17.09
C VAL A 351 8.07 -19.88 -17.54
N ALA A 352 8.55 -18.86 -16.81
CA ALA A 352 8.33 -17.45 -17.17
C ALA A 352 8.87 -17.12 -18.57
N ARG A 353 10.02 -17.67 -18.95
CA ARG A 353 10.61 -17.51 -20.29
C ARG A 353 9.78 -18.15 -21.41
N ARG A 354 9.07 -19.25 -21.15
CA ARG A 354 8.15 -19.87 -22.13
C ARG A 354 6.92 -19.01 -22.38
N GLU A 355 6.41 -18.30 -21.37
CA GLU A 355 5.30 -17.33 -21.52
C GLU A 355 5.68 -16.05 -22.30
N TRP A 356 6.94 -15.89 -22.71
CA TRP A 356 7.38 -14.77 -23.57
C TRP A 356 7.16 -15.01 -25.06
N SER A 357 6.68 -16.19 -25.47
CA SER A 357 6.42 -16.47 -26.90
C SER A 357 5.35 -15.53 -27.46
N LYS A 358 5.50 -15.15 -28.74
CA LYS A 358 4.52 -14.30 -29.43
C LYS A 358 3.13 -14.94 -29.54
N GLU A 359 3.04 -16.27 -29.47
CA GLU A 359 1.76 -16.99 -29.46
C GLU A 359 0.95 -16.73 -28.19
N TYR A 360 1.59 -16.36 -27.09
CA TYR A 360 0.90 -15.87 -25.89
C TYR A 360 0.45 -14.42 -26.11
N TRP A 361 1.39 -13.51 -26.35
CA TRP A 361 1.10 -12.08 -26.41
C TRP A 361 0.73 -11.64 -27.82
N LEU A 362 -0.58 -11.48 -28.06
CA LEU A 362 -1.14 -10.92 -29.30
C LEU A 362 -0.43 -9.61 -29.68
N GLU A 363 -0.19 -9.41 -30.98
CA GLU A 363 0.98 -8.71 -31.54
C GLU A 363 1.10 -7.17 -31.32
N GLU A 364 0.33 -6.56 -30.43
CA GLU A 364 0.36 -5.13 -30.17
C GLU A 364 1.48 -4.72 -29.20
N ASP A 365 1.90 -3.45 -29.27
CA ASP A 365 3.08 -2.94 -28.60
C ASP A 365 2.79 -2.56 -27.13
N VAL A 366 2.43 -3.57 -26.32
CA VAL A 366 2.19 -3.45 -24.86
C VAL A 366 3.39 -2.83 -24.10
N LEU A 367 4.53 -2.62 -24.76
CA LEU A 367 5.76 -2.07 -24.20
C LEU A 367 5.61 -0.69 -23.53
N GLU A 368 4.74 0.20 -24.00
CA GLU A 368 4.51 1.51 -23.35
C GLU A 368 3.75 1.39 -22.01
N LEU A 369 2.83 0.44 -21.91
CA LEU A 369 2.04 0.15 -20.70
C LEU A 369 2.87 -0.57 -19.61
N LEU A 370 4.04 -1.07 -20.00
CA LEU A 370 4.89 -1.96 -19.21
C LEU A 370 6.08 -1.25 -18.57
N ALA A 371 5.95 0.04 -18.26
CA ALA A 371 6.98 0.85 -17.61
C ALA A 371 7.68 0.08 -16.47
N VAL A 372 8.95 -0.26 -16.70
CA VAL A 372 9.79 -0.93 -15.71
C VAL A 372 10.59 0.13 -14.97
N GLU A 373 10.39 0.15 -13.67
CA GLU A 373 11.08 1.01 -12.70
C GLU A 373 12.60 0.99 -12.93
N ARG A 374 13.20 2.16 -13.12
CA ARG A 374 14.62 2.35 -12.79
C ARG A 374 14.71 2.61 -11.29
N LEU A 375 15.09 1.59 -10.54
CA LEU A 375 15.65 1.80 -9.20
C LEU A 375 17.00 2.53 -9.33
N PRO A 376 17.46 3.25 -8.28
CA PRO A 376 18.84 3.73 -8.22
C PRO A 376 19.83 2.57 -8.44
N GLU A 377 21.01 2.89 -8.95
CA GLU A 377 22.09 1.90 -9.05
C GLU A 377 22.43 1.40 -7.64
N ILE A 378 22.43 0.08 -7.50
CA ILE A 378 22.96 -0.57 -6.31
C ILE A 378 24.47 -0.55 -6.49
N GLU A 379 25.18 0.21 -5.67
CA GLU A 379 26.64 0.13 -5.60
C GLU A 379 26.99 -1.32 -5.25
N LEU A 380 27.57 -2.03 -6.21
CA LEU A 380 27.99 -3.43 -6.08
C LEU A 380 29.39 -3.55 -5.46
N GLU A 381 29.93 -2.44 -4.95
CA GLU A 381 31.27 -2.42 -4.38
C GLU A 381 31.28 -3.20 -3.06
N PRO A 382 32.17 -4.20 -2.91
CA PRO A 382 32.36 -4.85 -1.64
C PRO A 382 32.97 -3.82 -0.68
N VAL A 383 32.22 -3.47 0.37
CA VAL A 383 32.83 -2.87 1.56
C VAL A 383 33.78 -3.91 2.13
N TRP A 384 35.08 -3.73 1.86
CA TRP A 384 36.13 -4.41 2.59
C TRP A 384 36.02 -3.94 4.03
N VAL A 385 35.40 -4.77 4.87
CA VAL A 385 35.67 -4.72 6.30
C VAL A 385 37.13 -5.09 6.43
N GLU A 386 37.96 -4.16 6.91
CA GLU A 386 39.35 -4.47 7.23
C GLU A 386 39.38 -5.70 8.14
N GLU A 387 40.17 -6.70 7.75
CA GLU A 387 40.38 -7.88 8.56
C GLU A 387 40.92 -7.43 9.92
N LEU A 388 40.13 -7.65 10.98
CA LEU A 388 40.64 -7.62 12.35
C LEU A 388 41.81 -8.61 12.40
N ARG A 389 43.02 -8.09 12.52
CA ARG A 389 44.21 -8.91 12.60
C ARG A 389 44.18 -9.71 13.90
N ASP A 390 44.32 -11.02 13.77
CA ASP A 390 44.64 -11.92 14.87
C ASP A 390 46.10 -11.69 15.30
N ASP A 391 46.34 -10.71 16.19
CA ASP A 391 47.66 -10.43 16.78
C ASP A 391 47.61 -10.43 18.32
N GLU A 392 47.24 -11.55 18.94
CA GLU A 392 47.78 -11.91 20.26
C GLU A 392 49.11 -12.65 20.06
N GLY A 393 50.25 -12.04 20.40
CA GLY A 393 51.54 -12.75 20.28
C GLY A 393 52.79 -11.94 20.58
N ALA A 394 53.25 -12.00 21.83
CA ALA A 394 54.64 -11.89 22.28
C ALA A 394 55.56 -10.81 21.65
N ILE A 395 55.94 -9.82 22.48
CA ILE A 395 57.30 -9.24 22.42
C ILE A 395 57.95 -9.43 23.79
N GLU A 396 59.08 -10.13 23.79
CA GLU A 396 59.93 -10.37 24.95
C GLU A 396 60.71 -9.10 25.32
N GLY A 397 61.14 -8.98 26.58
CA GLY A 397 61.82 -7.78 27.05
C GLY A 397 63.30 -7.71 26.62
N GLU A 398 63.81 -6.50 26.45
CA GLU A 398 65.25 -6.22 26.47
C GLU A 398 65.55 -4.94 27.27
N VAL A 399 66.71 -4.92 27.93
CA VAL A 399 67.08 -3.93 28.97
C VAL A 399 68.28 -3.10 28.53
N VAL A 400 68.05 -1.81 28.24
CA VAL A 400 69.07 -0.76 28.09
C VAL A 400 68.39 0.56 28.51
N SER A 401 68.53 1.05 29.74
CA SER A 401 69.64 1.89 30.25
C SER A 401 70.03 3.02 29.30
N ASP A 402 69.55 4.23 29.56
CA ASP A 402 70.43 5.33 30.03
C ASP A 402 69.62 6.62 30.29
N CYS A 403 69.88 7.24 31.44
CA CYS A 403 69.49 8.62 31.75
C CYS A 403 70.66 9.56 31.44
N PRO A 404 70.41 10.86 31.23
CA PRO A 404 70.47 11.83 32.33
C PRO A 404 69.15 12.63 32.45
N GLU A 405 68.62 12.88 33.65
CA GLU A 405 69.00 13.98 34.55
C GLU A 405 68.91 15.39 33.91
N GLU A 406 67.78 16.07 34.15
CA GLU A 406 67.73 17.51 34.44
C GLU A 406 66.49 17.83 35.29
N GLU A 407 66.64 18.70 36.29
CA GLU A 407 65.62 19.01 37.31
C GLU A 407 64.59 20.07 36.87
N PRO A 408 63.39 20.13 37.51
CA PRO A 408 62.27 20.91 36.99
C PRO A 408 62.27 22.39 37.44
N SER A 409 62.22 23.32 36.48
CA SER A 409 61.71 24.67 36.71
C SER A 409 60.24 24.75 36.29
N GLY A 410 59.34 24.95 37.25
CA GLY A 410 57.89 24.93 36.97
C GLY A 410 57.40 26.14 36.16
N HIS A 411 56.30 25.95 35.43
CA HIS A 411 55.28 26.97 35.23
C HIS A 411 53.92 26.30 35.00
N GLU A 412 52.92 26.73 35.76
CA GLU A 412 51.54 26.30 35.64
C GLU A 412 50.92 26.77 34.32
N LEU A 413 50.29 25.87 33.57
CA LEU A 413 49.32 26.20 32.51
C LEU A 413 48.31 25.03 32.39
N GLU A 414 47.27 25.06 33.23
CA GLU A 414 46.14 24.14 33.11
C GLU A 414 45.26 24.50 31.90
N VAL A 415 45.20 23.62 30.89
CA VAL A 415 44.17 23.66 29.84
C VAL A 415 43.71 22.25 29.49
N SER A 416 42.41 22.11 29.21
CA SER A 416 41.69 20.90 28.73
C SER A 416 41.53 19.73 29.71
N GLY A 417 40.66 19.92 30.70
CA GLY A 417 39.88 18.80 31.23
C GLY A 417 38.82 18.37 30.20
N THR A 418 38.90 17.14 29.68
CA THR A 418 37.78 16.54 28.95
C THR A 418 36.66 16.22 29.95
N PRO A 419 35.40 16.64 29.73
CA PRO A 419 34.34 16.35 30.68
C PRO A 419 34.06 14.84 30.74
N PRO A 420 33.91 14.25 31.94
CA PRO A 420 33.56 12.84 32.07
C PRO A 420 32.16 12.61 31.52
N VAL A 421 32.04 11.74 30.51
CA VAL A 421 30.74 11.27 30.03
C VAL A 421 30.14 10.35 31.09
N LEU A 422 29.41 10.93 32.03
CA LEU A 422 28.58 10.19 32.97
C LEU A 422 27.51 9.43 32.16
N PRO A 423 27.36 8.10 32.34
CA PRO A 423 26.23 7.39 31.75
C PRO A 423 24.93 7.94 32.35
N PRO A 424 23.86 8.09 31.55
CA PRO A 424 22.58 8.57 32.07
C PRO A 424 22.09 7.65 33.19
N GLN A 425 21.71 8.27 34.32
CA GLN A 425 21.35 7.56 35.54
C GLN A 425 20.06 6.76 35.28
N GLN A 426 20.08 5.46 35.59
CA GLN A 426 18.95 4.56 35.29
C GLN A 426 17.66 5.02 35.98
N ASP A 427 17.79 5.67 37.14
CA ASP A 427 16.70 6.22 37.94
C ASP A 427 15.89 7.30 37.21
N GLU A 428 16.54 8.19 36.43
CA GLU A 428 15.85 9.24 35.65
C GLU A 428 14.94 8.65 34.57
N ALA A 429 15.37 7.54 33.94
CA ALA A 429 14.63 6.88 32.87
C ALA A 429 13.37 6.18 33.39
N GLU A 430 13.45 5.57 34.58
CA GLU A 430 12.32 4.96 35.28
C GLU A 430 11.34 6.01 35.81
N GLU A 431 11.84 7.09 36.44
CA GLU A 431 10.98 8.18 36.92
C GLU A 431 10.20 8.84 35.76
N ALA A 432 10.85 9.07 34.62
CA ALA A 432 10.20 9.57 33.41
C ALA A 432 9.18 8.59 32.82
N GLU A 433 9.36 7.27 32.97
CA GLU A 433 8.33 6.29 32.57
C GLU A 433 7.12 6.34 33.51
N GLU A 434 7.34 6.41 34.83
CA GLU A 434 6.24 6.49 35.81
C GLU A 434 5.50 7.84 35.75
N ALA A 435 6.19 8.96 35.49
CA ALA A 435 5.58 10.25 35.22
C ALA A 435 4.66 10.21 33.98
N TYR A 436 5.12 9.60 32.89
CA TYR A 436 4.32 9.42 31.68
C TYR A 436 3.10 8.52 31.94
N ALA A 437 3.29 7.40 32.65
CA ALA A 437 2.20 6.50 33.01
C ALA A 437 1.14 7.18 33.89
N ARG A 438 1.57 8.03 34.84
CA ARG A 438 0.68 8.87 35.67
C ARG A 438 -0.19 9.79 34.80
N MET A 439 0.42 10.57 33.91
CA MET A 439 -0.30 11.46 32.99
C MET A 439 -1.32 10.69 32.12
N ALA A 440 -0.90 9.56 31.54
CA ALA A 440 -1.74 8.80 30.62
C ALA A 440 -2.92 8.11 31.32
N VAL A 441 -2.74 7.65 32.56
CA VAL A 441 -3.83 7.16 33.39
C VAL A 441 -4.79 8.30 33.74
N GLN A 442 -4.30 9.43 34.27
CA GLN A 442 -5.14 10.57 34.66
C GLN A 442 -6.01 11.09 33.50
N ALA A 443 -5.45 11.22 32.29
CA ALA A 443 -6.20 11.60 31.09
C ALA A 443 -7.31 10.57 30.73
N PHE A 444 -7.01 9.27 30.85
CA PHE A 444 -8.01 8.23 30.63
C PHE A 444 -9.10 8.19 31.71
N GLU A 445 -8.74 8.43 32.98
CA GLU A 445 -9.69 8.56 34.09
C GLU A 445 -10.64 9.74 33.84
N GLN A 446 -10.10 10.91 33.44
CA GLN A 446 -10.87 12.11 33.10
C GLN A 446 -11.86 11.87 31.95
N ALA A 447 -11.45 11.20 30.87
CA ALA A 447 -12.34 10.91 29.74
C ALA A 447 -13.37 9.79 30.00
N THR A 448 -13.09 8.85 30.93
CA THR A 448 -13.99 7.70 31.20
C THR A 448 -14.81 7.81 32.48
N GLY A 449 -14.48 8.76 33.37
CA GLY A 449 -15.07 8.86 34.71
C GLY A 449 -14.74 7.66 35.62
N ARG A 450 -13.67 6.91 35.34
CA ARG A 450 -13.30 5.70 36.11
C ARG A 450 -11.88 5.74 36.62
N HIS A 451 -11.74 5.70 37.94
CA HIS A 451 -10.45 5.58 38.61
C HIS A 451 -9.78 4.23 38.31
N ARG A 452 -8.46 4.25 38.11
CA ARG A 452 -7.58 3.14 37.78
C ARG A 452 -6.21 3.30 38.45
N ARG A 453 -5.73 2.26 39.15
CA ARG A 453 -4.40 2.27 39.80
C ARG A 453 -3.31 1.87 38.82
N LEU A 454 -2.16 2.56 38.84
CA LEU A 454 -0.96 2.25 38.03
C LEU A 454 -0.49 0.80 38.21
N ALA A 455 -0.44 0.33 39.46
CA ALA A 455 -0.09 -1.05 39.80
C ALA A 455 -1.02 -2.10 39.14
N GLY A 456 -2.25 -1.73 38.77
CA GLY A 456 -3.23 -2.59 38.11
C GLY A 456 -3.15 -2.62 36.58
N LEU A 457 -2.18 -1.93 35.96
CA LEU A 457 -2.01 -1.93 34.51
C LEU A 457 -1.51 -3.28 33.99
N SER A 458 -2.27 -3.88 33.06
CA SER A 458 -1.91 -5.15 32.44
C SER A 458 -0.68 -5.03 31.53
N LYS A 459 -0.02 -6.16 31.23
CA LYS A 459 1.15 -6.20 30.33
C LYS A 459 0.87 -5.62 28.93
N ALA A 460 -0.37 -5.75 28.44
CA ALA A 460 -0.79 -5.15 27.16
C ALA A 460 -0.88 -3.63 27.24
N GLU A 461 -1.21 -3.08 28.40
CA GLU A 461 -1.41 -1.65 28.62
C GLU A 461 -0.10 -0.94 28.95
N ARG A 462 0.80 -1.55 29.71
CA ARG A 462 2.20 -1.07 29.83
C ARG A 462 2.87 -0.98 28.46
N LYS A 463 2.68 -2.00 27.61
CA LYS A 463 3.13 -1.97 26.20
C LYS A 463 2.43 -0.89 25.37
N CYS A 464 1.18 -0.57 25.65
CA CYS A 464 0.45 0.52 25.00
C CYS A 464 1.05 1.88 25.40
N LEU A 465 1.31 2.09 26.70
CA LEU A 465 1.92 3.32 27.23
C LEU A 465 3.33 3.55 26.67
N ALA A 466 4.17 2.52 26.61
CA ALA A 466 5.49 2.61 25.99
C ALA A 466 5.43 3.07 24.53
N GLN A 467 4.44 2.57 23.76
CA GLN A 467 4.23 2.96 22.37
C GLN A 467 3.61 4.35 22.22
N TRP A 468 2.80 4.79 23.19
CA TRP A 468 2.28 6.15 23.26
C TRP A 468 3.40 7.15 23.58
N ARG A 469 4.31 6.82 24.51
CA ARG A 469 5.54 7.59 24.80
C ARG A 469 6.44 7.69 23.56
N GLU A 470 6.75 6.57 22.91
CA GLU A 470 7.54 6.53 21.66
C GLU A 470 6.91 7.35 20.52
N ALA A 471 5.58 7.43 20.47
CA ALA A 471 4.84 8.18 19.46
C ALA A 471 4.57 9.65 19.82
N GLY A 472 5.02 10.15 20.99
CA GLY A 472 4.76 11.52 21.42
C GLY A 472 3.30 11.82 21.76
N VAL A 473 2.54 10.82 22.23
CA VAL A 473 1.12 10.96 22.61
C VAL A 473 1.00 11.78 23.89
N GLU A 474 0.20 12.84 23.85
CA GLU A 474 -0.08 13.73 24.98
C GLU A 474 -1.44 13.45 25.63
N ALA A 475 -1.68 13.97 26.84
CA ALA A 475 -2.95 13.86 27.55
C ALA A 475 -4.17 14.26 26.69
N ARG A 476 -4.05 15.31 25.86
CA ARG A 476 -5.11 15.76 24.94
C ARG A 476 -5.48 14.72 23.86
N ASP A 477 -4.48 14.00 23.34
CA ASP A 477 -4.65 12.95 22.34
C ASP A 477 -5.42 11.76 22.95
N ILE A 478 -5.11 11.44 24.22
CA ILE A 478 -5.78 10.41 25.01
C ILE A 478 -7.25 10.79 25.26
N LEU A 479 -7.52 12.02 25.74
CA LEU A 479 -8.87 12.52 25.99
C LEU A 479 -9.76 12.39 24.74
N LYS A 480 -9.29 12.91 23.60
CA LYS A 480 -10.05 12.94 22.35
C LYS A 480 -10.20 11.57 21.70
N GLY A 481 -9.15 10.75 21.71
CA GLY A 481 -9.20 9.37 21.21
C GLY A 481 -10.14 8.47 22.03
N VAL A 482 -10.22 8.66 23.35
CA VAL A 482 -11.22 7.99 24.20
C VAL A 482 -12.64 8.47 23.88
N GLU A 483 -12.85 9.77 23.67
CA GLU A 483 -14.17 10.32 23.30
C GLU A 483 -14.68 9.76 21.96
N LEU A 484 -13.81 9.64 20.96
CA LEU A 484 -14.12 9.02 19.67
C LEU A 484 -14.49 7.54 19.84
N ALA A 485 -13.68 6.76 20.56
CA ALA A 485 -13.97 5.36 20.84
C ALA A 485 -15.31 5.18 21.60
N GLN A 486 -15.69 6.13 22.48
CA GLN A 486 -16.99 6.12 23.14
C GLN A 486 -18.16 6.40 22.18
N LYS A 487 -17.96 7.27 21.16
CA LYS A 487 -18.97 7.54 20.12
C LYS A 487 -19.15 6.33 19.20
N GLU A 488 -18.06 5.68 18.80
CA GLU A 488 -18.08 4.44 18.01
C GLU A 488 -18.75 3.28 18.77
N ALA A 489 -18.40 3.07 20.04
CA ALA A 489 -19.02 2.03 20.86
C ALA A 489 -20.54 2.22 21.03
N LYS A 490 -21.02 3.47 21.05
CA LYS A 490 -22.46 3.80 21.12
C LYS A 490 -23.22 3.55 19.81
N SER A 491 -22.58 3.64 18.64
CA SER A 491 -23.25 3.43 17.35
C SER A 491 -23.47 1.95 17.01
N TRP A 492 -22.68 1.05 17.60
CA TRP A 492 -22.78 -0.40 17.36
C TRP A 492 -23.74 -1.14 18.29
N SER A 493 -24.01 -0.62 19.49
CA SER A 493 -24.88 -1.31 20.45
C SER A 493 -26.33 -0.82 20.41
N GLY A 494 -27.21 -1.61 19.82
CA GLY A 494 -28.65 -1.51 20.09
C GLY A 494 -28.93 -1.79 21.57
N GLY A 495 -29.06 -0.74 22.38
CA GLY A 495 -29.51 -0.79 23.79
C GLY A 495 -28.49 -1.25 24.85
N GLY A 496 -27.39 -1.91 24.47
CA GLY A 496 -26.42 -2.47 25.42
C GLY A 496 -25.07 -1.74 25.45
N GLY A 497 -25.01 -0.58 26.11
CA GLY A 497 -23.81 0.29 26.13
C GLY A 497 -22.53 -0.41 26.56
N GLY A 498 -21.72 -0.83 25.59
CA GLY A 498 -20.44 -1.51 25.79
C GLY A 498 -19.46 -0.62 26.56
N LYS A 499 -19.26 -0.92 27.83
CA LYS A 499 -18.32 -0.18 28.69
C LYS A 499 -16.89 -0.35 28.13
N ILE A 500 -16.27 0.73 27.65
CA ILE A 500 -14.81 0.74 27.40
C ILE A 500 -14.10 0.34 28.70
N VAL A 501 -13.17 -0.62 28.62
CA VAL A 501 -12.54 -1.27 29.79
C VAL A 501 -11.02 -1.13 29.88
N SER A 502 -10.33 -0.67 28.83
CA SER A 502 -8.86 -0.66 28.81
C SER A 502 -8.25 0.43 27.93
N LEU A 503 -7.02 0.83 28.28
CA LEU A 503 -6.18 1.70 27.45
C LEU A 503 -5.85 1.04 26.11
N ALA A 504 -5.66 -0.29 26.13
CA ALA A 504 -5.38 -1.08 24.94
C ALA A 504 -6.54 -1.09 23.93
N TYR A 505 -7.80 -0.88 24.37
CA TYR A 505 -8.97 -0.81 23.50
C TYR A 505 -9.00 0.48 22.66
N VAL A 506 -8.66 1.62 23.27
CA VAL A 506 -8.65 2.95 22.62
C VAL A 506 -7.35 3.27 21.88
N ARG A 507 -6.42 2.30 21.81
CA ARG A 507 -5.05 2.48 21.31
C ARG A 507 -5.00 3.01 19.87
N GLY A 508 -5.93 2.62 19.01
CA GLY A 508 -5.98 3.08 17.62
C GLY A 508 -6.31 4.57 17.55
N GLN A 509 -7.49 4.93 18.07
CA GLN A 509 -8.03 6.28 18.06
C GLN A 509 -7.06 7.30 18.70
N VAL A 510 -6.40 6.95 19.82
CA VAL A 510 -5.41 7.81 20.47
C VAL A 510 -4.15 8.02 19.62
N LEU A 511 -3.65 6.98 18.93
CA LEU A 511 -2.51 7.12 18.04
C LEU A 511 -2.83 7.92 16.77
N ASP A 512 -4.05 7.78 16.24
CA ASP A 512 -4.47 8.51 15.06
C ASP A 512 -4.75 9.99 15.37
N GLU A 513 -5.32 10.31 16.54
CA GLU A 513 -5.43 11.69 17.04
C GLU A 513 -4.05 12.34 17.25
N SER A 514 -3.10 11.63 17.86
CA SER A 514 -1.74 12.15 18.06
C SER A 514 -1.01 12.43 16.75
N ARG A 515 -1.17 11.57 15.74
CA ARG A 515 -0.64 11.80 14.38
C ARG A 515 -1.29 13.01 13.71
N GLU A 516 -2.61 13.15 13.84
CA GLU A 516 -3.34 14.26 13.23
C GLU A 516 -2.96 15.59 13.89
N ARG A 517 -2.76 15.59 15.21
CA ARG A 517 -2.13 16.70 15.92
C ARG A 517 -0.74 17.01 15.39
N GLN A 518 0.17 16.04 15.30
CA GLN A 518 1.54 16.26 14.82
C GLN A 518 1.58 16.84 13.40
N LYS A 519 0.69 16.41 12.49
CA LYS A 519 0.53 17.05 11.18
C LYS A 519 0.08 18.51 11.28
N GLN A 520 -0.84 18.81 12.20
CA GLN A 520 -1.35 20.17 12.41
C GLN A 520 -0.30 21.08 13.04
N ASP A 521 0.49 20.57 14.00
CA ASP A 521 1.61 21.28 14.61
C ASP A 521 2.72 21.56 13.57
N ALA A 522 3.07 20.58 12.72
CA ALA A 522 4.05 20.75 11.64
C ALA A 522 3.57 21.69 10.51
N LEU A 523 2.26 21.69 10.21
CA LEU A 523 1.66 22.66 9.29
C LEU A 523 1.71 24.07 9.87
N ASP A 524 1.37 24.24 11.15
CA ASP A 524 1.42 25.53 11.83
C ASP A 524 2.84 26.09 11.86
N GLU A 525 3.84 25.27 12.19
CA GLU A 525 5.25 25.66 12.14
C GLU A 525 5.68 26.09 10.72
N SER A 526 5.26 25.33 9.70
CA SER A 526 5.56 25.67 8.29
C SER A 526 4.94 27.01 7.89
N LEU A 527 3.69 27.26 8.29
CA LEU A 527 3.02 28.54 8.02
C LEU A 527 3.59 29.70 8.84
N TYR A 528 4.07 29.43 10.06
CA TYR A 528 4.75 30.41 10.91
C TYR A 528 6.08 30.86 10.30
N ARG A 529 6.88 29.93 9.74
CA ARG A 529 8.08 30.28 8.97
C ARG A 529 7.77 31.18 7.78
N VAL A 530 6.72 30.87 7.01
CA VAL A 530 6.25 31.72 5.90
C VAL A 530 5.77 33.11 6.37
N ALA A 531 5.29 33.22 7.61
CA ALA A 531 4.97 34.51 8.22
C ALA A 531 6.24 35.31 8.53
N LEU A 532 7.23 34.69 9.18
CA LEU A 532 8.53 35.31 9.45
C LEU A 532 9.28 35.73 8.16
N GLU A 533 9.23 34.92 7.10
CA GLU A 533 9.82 35.25 5.79
C GLU A 533 9.16 36.46 5.09
N ARG A 534 7.96 36.87 5.52
CA ARG A 534 7.24 38.05 5.00
C ARG A 534 7.21 39.24 5.96
N ARG A 535 7.96 39.15 7.06
CA ARG A 535 8.09 40.20 8.05
C ARG A 535 8.62 41.50 7.42
N THR A 536 8.06 42.65 7.79
CA THR A 536 8.59 43.95 7.35
C THR A 536 9.74 44.42 8.24
N GLN A 537 10.67 45.21 7.70
CA GLN A 537 11.76 45.80 8.50
C GLN A 537 11.21 46.67 9.64
N GLU A 538 10.14 47.43 9.41
CA GLU A 538 9.41 48.18 10.44
C GLU A 538 8.90 47.26 11.57
N ALA A 539 8.47 46.03 11.26
CA ALA A 539 8.06 45.03 12.24
C ALA A 539 9.25 44.41 13.00
N GLU A 540 10.45 44.38 12.43
CA GLU A 540 11.69 43.99 13.14
C GLU A 540 12.12 45.06 14.14
N GLU A 541 12.18 46.32 13.71
CA GLU A 541 12.59 47.45 14.55
C GLU A 541 11.61 47.70 15.70
N LEU A 542 10.29 47.63 15.44
CA LEU A 542 9.26 47.83 16.47
C LEU A 542 9.22 46.71 17.51
N GLU A 543 9.47 45.45 17.13
CA GLU A 543 9.37 44.30 18.05
C GLU A 543 10.35 44.41 19.21
N GLY A 544 11.61 44.77 18.93
CA GLY A 544 12.63 44.93 19.96
C GLY A 544 12.32 46.04 20.97
N GLU A 545 11.56 47.06 20.56
CA GLU A 545 11.06 48.10 21.46
C GLU A 545 9.83 47.63 22.27
N VAL A 546 8.88 46.96 21.60
CA VAL A 546 7.67 46.42 22.23
C VAL A 546 8.01 45.38 23.30
N TRP A 547 8.88 44.40 23.00
CA TRP A 547 9.25 43.37 23.98
C TRP A 547 10.02 43.94 25.17
N ARG A 548 10.89 44.93 24.96
CA ARG A 548 11.57 45.62 26.06
C ARG A 548 10.57 46.28 27.01
N LYS A 549 9.67 47.11 26.46
CA LYS A 549 8.63 47.78 27.25
C LYS A 549 7.66 46.81 27.92
N PHE A 550 7.28 45.73 27.24
CA PHE A 550 6.36 44.72 27.76
C PHE A 550 6.96 43.87 28.89
N LEU A 551 8.27 43.61 28.86
CA LEU A 551 9.00 42.98 29.96
C LEU A 551 9.21 43.95 31.14
N GLU A 552 9.43 45.23 30.85
CA GLU A 552 9.62 46.29 31.87
C GLU A 552 8.31 46.74 32.54
N SER A 553 7.15 46.62 31.90
CA SER A 553 5.85 47.02 32.46
C SER A 553 5.24 46.02 33.44
N GLY A 554 5.77 44.79 33.49
CA GLY A 554 5.22 43.68 34.24
C GLY A 554 5.56 43.66 35.73
N ARG A 555 4.72 42.97 36.52
CA ARG A 555 5.11 42.57 37.88
C ARG A 555 6.20 41.49 37.80
N GLU A 556 7.14 41.50 38.72
CA GLU A 556 8.26 40.55 38.74
C GLU A 556 7.78 39.08 38.79
N GLU A 557 6.68 38.82 39.49
CA GLU A 557 5.99 37.50 39.54
C GLU A 557 5.49 37.00 38.17
N GLU A 558 5.24 37.90 37.23
CA GLU A 558 4.74 37.59 35.88
C GLU A 558 5.87 37.42 34.86
N ARG A 559 7.10 37.82 35.20
CA ARG A 559 8.23 37.92 34.28
C ARG A 559 8.48 36.63 33.48
N CYS A 560 8.47 35.47 34.15
CA CYS A 560 8.65 34.17 33.52
C CYS A 560 7.56 33.86 32.46
N TYR A 561 6.31 34.28 32.69
CA TYR A 561 5.23 34.12 31.71
C TYR A 561 5.38 35.08 30.52
N ARG A 562 5.92 36.28 30.75
CA ARG A 562 6.20 37.26 29.69
C ARG A 562 7.41 36.86 28.84
N GLU A 563 8.45 36.32 29.45
CA GLU A 563 9.61 35.78 28.73
C GLU A 563 9.19 34.59 27.86
N ALA A 564 8.41 33.65 28.40
CA ALA A 564 7.82 32.56 27.61
C ALA A 564 6.85 33.04 26.51
N LEU A 565 6.18 34.18 26.69
CA LEU A 565 5.34 34.79 25.65
C LEU A 565 6.18 35.29 24.48
N VAL A 566 7.27 35.99 24.76
CA VAL A 566 8.17 36.57 23.75
C VAL A 566 8.78 35.49 22.83
N GLU A 567 8.97 34.26 23.32
CA GLU A 567 9.43 33.12 22.51
C GLU A 567 8.35 32.50 21.59
N GLU A 568 7.07 32.77 21.85
CA GLU A 568 5.92 32.09 21.22
C GLU A 568 5.12 32.97 20.23
N ILE A 569 5.32 34.28 20.24
CA ILE A 569 4.73 35.22 19.28
C ILE A 569 5.79 36.13 18.65
N SER A 570 5.66 36.39 17.35
CA SER A 570 6.49 37.37 16.64
C SER A 570 5.66 38.38 15.89
N LEU A 571 6.14 39.62 15.83
CA LEU A 571 5.53 40.72 15.09
C LEU A 571 5.83 40.56 13.59
N VAL A 572 4.79 40.37 12.77
CA VAL A 572 4.94 40.10 11.33
C VAL A 572 4.54 41.30 10.47
N GLU A 573 3.49 42.04 10.85
CA GLU A 573 3.08 43.26 10.16
C GLU A 573 2.95 44.42 11.15
N ALA A 574 3.63 45.53 10.87
CA ALA A 574 3.31 46.83 11.44
C ALA A 574 2.89 47.76 10.29
N LYS A 575 1.82 48.53 10.49
CA LYS A 575 1.42 49.62 9.57
C LYS A 575 1.31 50.92 10.35
N GLU A 576 1.78 52.01 9.75
CA GLU A 576 1.64 53.34 10.33
C GLU A 576 0.16 53.67 10.62
N GLY A 577 -0.13 54.07 11.86
CA GLY A 577 -1.44 54.61 12.25
C GLY A 577 -2.62 53.64 12.29
N ALA A 578 -2.42 52.33 12.14
CA ALA A 578 -3.52 51.35 12.12
C ALA A 578 -3.33 50.19 13.11
N GLU A 579 -2.68 49.11 12.68
CA GLU A 579 -2.75 47.79 13.32
C GLU A 579 -1.37 47.13 13.38
N VAL A 580 -1.13 46.36 14.44
CA VAL A 580 0.09 45.60 14.73
C VAL A 580 -0.28 44.11 14.80
N VAL A 581 0.27 43.29 13.91
CA VAL A 581 -0.11 41.87 13.76
C VAL A 581 1.00 40.96 14.25
N PHE A 582 0.77 40.34 15.40
CA PHE A 582 1.59 39.23 15.89
C PHE A 582 1.09 37.92 15.32
N VAL A 583 2.00 37.01 14.99
CA VAL A 583 1.67 35.63 14.64
C VAL A 583 2.26 34.72 15.71
N CYS A 584 1.43 33.86 16.26
CA CYS A 584 1.85 32.85 17.23
C CYS A 584 2.35 31.60 16.52
N LYS A 585 3.43 31.00 17.03
CA LYS A 585 4.01 29.75 16.52
C LYS A 585 3.03 28.58 16.49
N HIS A 586 2.11 28.52 17.46
CA HIS A 586 1.12 27.46 17.59
C HIS A 586 -0.32 28.01 17.58
N SER A 587 -1.21 27.50 16.70
CA SER A 587 -2.58 28.03 16.56
C SER A 587 -3.43 27.95 17.83
N ARG A 588 -3.06 27.07 18.78
CA ARG A 588 -3.76 26.93 20.06
C ARG A 588 -3.43 28.07 21.01
N ALA A 589 -2.14 28.38 21.19
CA ALA A 589 -1.69 29.43 22.10
C ALA A 589 -2.30 30.79 21.70
N ALA A 590 -2.36 31.10 20.40
CA ALA A 590 -2.99 32.33 19.87
C ALA A 590 -4.35 32.68 20.50
N LYS A 591 -5.21 31.69 20.84
CA LYS A 591 -6.51 31.95 21.49
C LYS A 591 -6.39 32.35 22.96
N GLU A 592 -5.54 31.66 23.71
CA GLU A 592 -5.32 31.89 25.14
C GLU A 592 -4.60 33.24 25.32
N LEU A 593 -3.63 33.54 24.44
CA LEU A 593 -2.90 34.80 24.40
C LEU A 593 -3.79 36.01 24.07
N ARG A 594 -4.74 35.90 23.12
CA ARG A 594 -5.74 36.95 22.84
C ARG A 594 -6.53 37.36 24.08
N SER A 595 -6.93 36.39 24.91
CA SER A 595 -7.78 36.68 26.07
C SER A 595 -7.05 37.32 27.24
N TRP A 596 -5.72 37.18 27.32
CA TRP A 596 -4.94 37.62 28.48
C TRP A 596 -4.08 38.85 28.16
N TRP A 597 -3.35 38.86 27.04
CA TRP A 597 -2.27 39.84 26.81
C TRP A 597 -2.59 40.91 25.76
N CYS A 598 -3.66 40.76 24.98
CA CYS A 598 -3.97 41.67 23.86
C CYS A 598 -4.03 43.14 24.29
N LYS A 599 -4.76 43.44 25.37
CA LYS A 599 -4.89 44.81 25.91
C LYS A 599 -3.58 45.41 26.41
N GLU A 600 -2.73 44.59 27.03
CA GLU A 600 -1.47 45.10 27.57
C GLU A 600 -0.46 45.35 26.43
N LEU A 601 -0.51 44.52 25.37
CA LEU A 601 0.23 44.80 24.14
C LEU A 601 -0.32 46.03 23.42
N GLU A 602 -1.64 46.28 23.42
CA GLU A 602 -2.24 47.53 22.91
C GLU A 602 -1.73 48.76 23.68
N GLU A 603 -1.67 48.68 25.01
CA GLU A 603 -1.12 49.74 25.88
C GLU A 603 0.37 49.99 25.62
N VAL A 604 1.18 48.94 25.44
CA VAL A 604 2.63 49.04 25.14
C VAL A 604 2.89 49.53 23.71
N CYS A 605 2.10 49.08 22.72
CA CYS A 605 2.27 49.45 21.32
C CYS A 605 1.66 50.82 20.97
N GLY A 606 0.68 51.29 21.75
CA GLY A 606 -0.13 52.48 21.41
C GLY A 606 -0.95 52.32 20.13
N ARG A 607 -1.27 51.08 19.73
CA ARG A 607 -1.92 50.69 18.46
C ARG A 607 -2.85 49.50 18.70
N GLU A 608 -3.79 49.26 17.80
CA GLU A 608 -4.62 48.03 17.84
C GLU A 608 -3.74 46.80 17.55
N VAL A 609 -3.86 45.76 18.39
CA VAL A 609 -3.04 44.55 18.30
C VAL A 609 -3.91 43.36 17.90
N LEU A 610 -3.52 42.64 16.83
CA LEU A 610 -4.08 41.33 16.52
C LEU A 610 -3.05 40.22 16.70
N ILE A 611 -3.31 39.29 17.62
CA ILE A 611 -2.54 38.05 17.78
C ILE A 611 -3.20 36.95 16.93
N LEU A 612 -2.63 36.61 15.77
CA LEU A 612 -3.17 35.61 14.84
C LEU A 612 -2.51 34.25 15.01
N SER A 613 -3.25 33.17 14.75
CA SER A 613 -2.63 31.89 14.41
C SER A 613 -2.02 31.94 13.00
N PRO A 614 -1.06 31.07 12.65
CA PRO A 614 -0.46 31.06 11.32
C PRO A 614 -1.53 30.88 10.22
N ARG A 615 -2.55 30.06 10.49
CA ARG A 615 -3.68 29.82 9.58
C ARG A 615 -4.64 31.01 9.43
N GLU A 616 -4.79 31.85 10.45
CA GLU A 616 -5.59 33.08 10.35
C GLU A 616 -4.82 34.16 9.61
N TRP A 617 -3.51 34.31 9.88
CA TRP A 617 -2.63 35.23 9.16
C TRP A 617 -2.59 34.89 7.66
N VAL A 618 -2.36 33.63 7.27
CA VAL A 618 -2.42 33.22 5.85
C VAL A 618 -3.77 33.57 5.22
N ARG A 619 -4.89 33.27 5.90
CA ARG A 619 -6.23 33.60 5.38
C ARG A 619 -6.46 35.10 5.19
N ARG A 620 -5.89 35.93 6.07
CA ARG A 620 -5.91 37.40 5.97
C ARG A 620 -5.10 37.88 4.77
N VAL A 621 -3.86 37.42 4.63
CA VAL A 621 -2.95 37.81 3.52
C VAL A 621 -3.42 37.28 2.16
N THR A 622 -4.06 36.11 2.09
CA THR A 622 -4.63 35.56 0.84
C THR A 622 -6.05 36.05 0.55
N GLY A 623 -6.56 37.06 1.27
CA GLY A 623 -7.85 37.68 0.99
C GLY A 623 -9.07 36.76 1.14
N GLY A 624 -9.01 35.74 2.01
CA GLY A 624 -10.12 34.84 2.34
C GLY A 624 -10.60 33.89 1.24
N GLY A 625 -10.13 34.04 -0.01
CA GLY A 625 -10.60 33.24 -1.16
C GLY A 625 -9.98 31.84 -1.29
N ALA A 626 -8.88 31.57 -0.58
CA ALA A 626 -8.13 30.32 -0.69
C ALA A 626 -8.76 29.17 0.13
N ARG A 627 -9.80 28.53 -0.42
CA ARG A 627 -10.16 27.15 -0.07
C ARG A 627 -9.56 26.18 -1.11
N ARG A 628 -8.28 25.84 -0.94
CA ARG A 628 -7.63 24.66 -1.54
C ARG A 628 -6.36 24.32 -0.77
#